data_AF-A0A147EY95-F1
#
_entry.id   AF-A0A147EY95-F1
#
_cell.length_a   1.000
_cell.length_b   1.000
_cell.length_c   1.000
_cell.angle_alpha   90.00
_cell.angle_beta   90.00
_cell.angle_gamma   90.00
#
_symmetry.space_group_name_H-M   'P 1'
#
loop_
_entity.id
_entity.type
_entity.pdbx_description
1 polymer ?
#
loop_
_entity_poly.entity_id
_entity_poly.type
_entity_poly.pdbx_seq_one_letter_code
_entity_poly.pdbx_strand_id
1 'polypeptide(L)'
;MPVIDVRVLSQGATTVLLPETGKLAITAVVAGGPRTRVTADGVIFSRTTVIDIVNGRPVREINLDPTDGGYCIEWRITTTVGGFKLVRYTEIPDVDRPVSLGALQEVDRQTFQPTPEVLAAWDTVRAGTFTAREESVSAAGRAETAAGEADTQAGDASRAAEQSAGSARDADTSSRDASGSVEAASQHAGAASRSATDASGSASAADRRATDADTSAKAAAESERKSGLSATAAGTSETNAATSERNAATSASETAESARAAAGSATDAGKAKTDTEKLKGDVEKVVQTATFLFVQQGDQPAGVLNLADVKTNAIIHRRLTGNVTGITLPTTPTPGQMITLVLTQDATGGRTLTTPAAIFGHEGMDPTLSTLPNSVDMIGLLYDGIRWWSMVPAQRGA
;
A
#
# COMPACT_ATOMS: atom_id res chain seq x y z
N MET A 1 98.16 23.14 89.29
CA MET A 1 99.42 22.38 89.11
C MET A 1 99.03 20.99 88.61
N PRO A 2 99.51 20.58 87.43
CA PRO A 2 99.21 19.27 86.89
C PRO A 2 99.70 18.18 87.85
N VAL A 3 98.79 17.27 88.21
CA VAL A 3 99.11 16.07 88.97
C VAL A 3 99.61 15.03 87.98
N ILE A 4 100.85 14.58 88.10
CA ILE A 4 101.37 13.54 87.20
C ILE A 4 101.02 12.17 87.78
N ASP A 5 100.14 11.47 87.07
CA ASP A 5 99.82 10.08 87.42
C ASP A 5 100.90 9.16 86.83
N VAL A 6 101.73 8.64 87.73
CA VAL A 6 102.82 7.71 87.39
C VAL A 6 102.34 6.26 87.51
N ARG A 7 101.03 6.00 87.63
CA ARG A 7 100.51 4.62 87.48
C ARG A 7 100.88 4.07 86.11
N VAL A 8 101.45 2.87 86.11
CA VAL A 8 101.74 1.96 84.99
C VAL A 8 101.40 2.53 83.60
N LEU A 9 102.47 2.81 82.85
CA LEU A 9 102.44 3.20 81.45
C LEU A 9 101.83 2.06 80.61
N SER A 10 100.56 2.20 80.29
CA SER A 10 99.87 1.36 79.31
C SER A 10 99.19 2.26 78.29
N GLN A 11 99.97 2.76 77.32
CA GLN A 11 99.45 3.27 76.04
C GLN A 11 100.50 3.04 74.95
N GLY A 12 100.16 2.18 73.97
CA GLY A 12 100.82 2.13 72.65
C GLY A 12 102.23 1.49 72.59
N ALA A 13 102.27 0.21 72.27
CA ALA A 13 103.38 -0.57 71.68
C ALA A 13 104.76 -0.65 72.37
N THR A 14 105.10 0.19 73.35
CA THR A 14 106.38 0.07 74.09
C THR A 14 106.12 0.19 75.59
N THR A 15 105.89 -0.93 76.26
CA THR A 15 105.62 -0.96 77.72
C THR A 15 106.90 -0.66 78.48
N VAL A 16 107.06 0.59 78.92
CA VAL A 16 108.08 0.91 79.92
C VAL A 16 107.50 0.56 81.28
N LEU A 17 107.67 -0.70 81.69
CA LEU A 17 107.25 -1.17 83.00
C LEU A 17 108.02 -0.37 84.07
N LEU A 18 107.27 0.40 84.87
CA LEU A 18 107.82 0.88 86.12
C LEU A 18 108.15 -0.33 86.99
N PRO A 19 109.30 -0.33 87.68
CA PRO A 19 109.63 -1.44 88.55
C PRO A 19 108.58 -1.60 89.66
N GLU A 20 108.32 -2.84 90.08
CA GLU A 20 107.49 -3.11 91.26
C GLU A 20 108.05 -2.43 92.50
N THR A 21 109.36 -2.28 92.61
CA THR A 21 110.01 -1.48 93.65
C THR A 21 111.23 -0.75 93.09
N GLY A 22 111.33 0.56 93.33
CA GLY A 22 112.41 1.38 92.79
C GLY A 22 112.43 2.82 93.31
N LYS A 23 113.25 3.66 92.68
CA LYS A 23 113.37 5.09 92.97
C LYS A 23 113.13 5.90 91.70
N LEU A 24 112.22 6.87 91.80
CA LEU A 24 111.94 7.87 90.77
C LEU A 24 112.66 9.16 91.15
N ALA A 25 113.70 9.52 90.41
CA ALA A 25 114.38 10.80 90.54
C ALA A 25 113.85 11.77 89.48
N ILE A 26 113.35 12.91 89.92
CA ILE A 26 112.74 13.93 89.07
C ILE A 26 113.57 15.19 89.20
N THR A 27 114.06 15.69 88.07
CA THR A 27 114.88 16.90 88.03
C THR A 27 114.41 17.78 86.90
N ALA A 28 114.03 19.02 87.20
CA ALA A 28 113.88 20.02 86.15
C ALA A 28 115.27 20.33 85.56
N VAL A 29 115.42 20.23 84.26
CA VAL A 29 116.69 20.44 83.55
C VAL A 29 116.54 21.48 82.45
N VAL A 30 117.51 22.40 82.37
CA VAL A 30 117.68 23.35 81.26
C VAL A 30 118.78 22.84 80.33
N ALA A 31 118.92 23.46 79.16
CA ALA A 31 119.99 23.14 78.21
C ALA A 31 121.34 23.50 78.85
N GLY A 32 122.00 22.49 79.43
CA GLY A 32 123.27 22.67 80.16
C GLY A 32 123.31 22.06 81.57
N GLY A 33 122.19 21.63 82.16
CA GLY A 33 122.21 20.99 83.49
C GLY A 33 120.91 21.14 84.29
N PRO A 34 120.94 20.80 85.60
CA PRO A 34 119.80 21.01 86.49
C PRO A 34 119.35 22.48 86.48
N ARG A 35 118.05 22.72 86.41
CA ARG A 35 117.47 24.06 86.39
C ARG A 35 117.83 24.79 87.69
N THR A 36 118.40 25.98 87.55
CA THR A 36 118.59 26.92 88.66
C THR A 36 117.47 27.96 88.62
N ARG A 37 116.81 28.16 89.75
CA ARG A 37 115.83 29.25 89.92
C ARG A 37 116.43 30.27 90.88
N VAL A 38 116.62 31.50 90.41
CA VAL A 38 117.02 32.61 91.28
C VAL A 38 115.76 33.17 91.92
N THR A 39 115.75 33.23 93.25
CA THR A 39 114.71 33.89 94.06
C THR A 39 115.31 35.05 94.83
N ALA A 40 114.48 35.94 95.37
CA ALA A 40 114.94 37.11 96.15
C ALA A 40 115.84 36.72 97.34
N ASP A 41 115.68 35.50 97.86
CA ASP A 41 116.42 34.95 99.00
C ASP A 41 117.61 34.04 98.59
N GLY A 42 117.92 33.91 97.30
CA GLY A 42 119.08 33.18 96.78
C GLY A 42 118.84 32.29 95.55
N VAL A 43 119.90 31.58 95.12
CA VAL A 43 119.85 30.60 94.00
C VAL A 43 119.38 29.25 94.51
N ILE A 44 118.19 28.83 94.08
CA ILE A 44 117.64 27.51 94.36
C ILE A 44 117.97 26.60 93.18
N PHE A 45 118.87 25.64 93.39
CA PHE A 45 119.03 24.54 92.46
C PHE A 45 117.81 23.64 92.55
N SER A 46 117.25 23.24 91.41
CA SER A 46 116.17 22.26 91.37
C SER A 46 116.65 21.02 92.10
N ARG A 47 116.08 20.79 93.29
CA ARG A 47 116.42 19.61 94.08
C ARG A 47 115.90 18.40 93.33
N THR A 48 116.79 17.47 93.01
CA THR A 48 116.38 16.15 92.52
C THR A 48 115.45 15.56 93.57
N THR A 49 114.18 15.44 93.22
CA THR A 49 113.17 14.88 94.11
C THR A 49 113.16 13.39 93.87
N VAL A 50 113.60 12.63 94.87
CA VAL A 50 113.56 11.17 94.83
C VAL A 50 112.28 10.70 95.53
N ILE A 51 111.51 9.86 94.85
CA ILE A 51 110.27 9.30 95.32
C ILE A 51 110.39 7.79 95.22
N ASP A 52 110.14 7.08 96.31
CA ASP A 52 110.12 5.62 96.27
C ASP A 52 108.90 5.14 95.48
N ILE A 53 109.11 4.10 94.69
CA ILE A 53 108.08 3.37 93.97
C ILE A 53 107.85 2.07 94.73
N VAL A 54 106.60 1.83 95.14
CA VAL A 54 106.16 0.59 95.79
C VAL A 54 104.95 0.05 95.06
N ASN A 55 104.98 -1.22 94.68
CA ASN A 55 103.98 -1.89 93.85
C ASN A 55 103.66 -1.12 92.55
N GLY A 56 104.70 -0.58 91.90
CA GLY A 56 104.57 0.18 90.65
C GLY A 56 103.89 1.55 90.79
N ARG A 57 103.76 2.08 92.01
CA ARG A 57 103.20 3.42 92.28
C ARG A 57 104.15 4.28 93.11
N PRO A 58 104.26 5.59 92.81
CA PRO A 58 104.99 6.49 93.70
C PRO A 58 104.26 6.57 95.05
N VAL A 59 105.01 6.54 96.15
CA VAL A 59 104.44 6.62 97.51
C VAL A 59 103.77 7.96 97.83
N ARG A 60 103.92 8.97 96.96
CA ARG A 60 103.26 10.27 97.03
C ARG A 60 102.94 10.81 95.64
N GLU A 61 101.95 11.68 95.57
CA GLU A 61 101.61 12.42 94.35
C GLU A 61 102.75 13.33 93.91
N ILE A 62 102.86 13.51 92.60
CA ILE A 62 103.92 14.28 91.96
C ILE A 62 103.27 15.49 91.30
N ASN A 63 103.41 16.63 91.96
CA ASN A 63 102.96 17.91 91.43
C ASN A 63 104.17 18.63 90.83
N LEU A 64 104.13 18.84 89.52
CA LEU A 64 105.17 19.56 88.80
C LEU A 64 104.57 20.84 88.21
N ASP A 65 105.38 21.89 88.15
CA ASP A 65 105.01 23.08 87.40
C ASP A 65 104.98 22.73 85.90
N PRO A 66 104.03 23.31 85.14
CA PRO A 66 104.09 23.28 83.69
C PRO A 66 105.45 23.77 83.20
N THR A 67 105.96 23.12 82.17
CA THR A 67 107.14 23.57 81.45
C THR A 67 106.69 24.49 80.33
N ASP A 68 107.42 25.58 80.10
CA ASP A 68 107.11 26.63 79.13
C ASP A 68 108.00 26.53 77.87
N GLY A 69 108.54 25.35 77.60
CA GLY A 69 109.57 25.13 76.57
C GLY A 69 110.97 25.64 76.94
N GLY A 70 111.15 26.33 78.07
CA GLY A 70 112.48 26.80 78.54
C GLY A 70 113.27 25.75 79.33
N TYR A 71 112.62 24.66 79.73
CA TYR A 71 113.20 23.54 80.47
C TYR A 71 112.32 22.30 80.27
N CYS A 72 112.88 21.11 80.52
CA CYS A 72 112.10 19.88 80.57
C CYS A 72 112.30 19.18 81.91
N ILE A 73 111.49 18.15 82.14
CA ILE A 73 111.66 17.30 83.30
C ILE A 73 112.46 16.06 82.89
N GLU A 74 113.63 15.90 83.50
CA GLU A 74 114.37 14.64 83.48
C GLU A 74 113.73 13.68 84.48
N TRP A 75 113.16 12.61 83.96
CA TRP A 75 112.67 11.47 84.71
C TRP A 75 113.75 10.40 84.70
N ARG A 76 114.33 10.11 85.86
CA ARG A 76 115.31 9.04 86.02
C ARG A 76 114.73 7.97 86.94
N ILE A 77 114.40 6.83 86.37
CA ILE A 77 113.77 5.72 87.09
C ILE A 77 114.82 4.63 87.29
N THR A 78 115.12 4.29 88.54
CA THR A 78 116.11 3.26 88.90
C THR A 78 115.44 2.15 89.69
N THR A 79 115.72 0.90 89.35
CA THR A 79 115.14 -0.27 90.04
C THR A 79 116.03 -0.72 91.20
N THR A 80 115.43 -1.21 92.29
CA THR A 80 116.19 -1.64 93.48
C THR A 80 116.95 -2.96 93.25
N VAL A 81 116.53 -3.77 92.26
CA VAL A 81 116.95 -5.17 92.12
C VAL A 81 117.77 -5.46 90.85
N GLY A 82 118.09 -4.47 90.00
CA GLY A 82 118.78 -4.82 88.75
C GLY A 82 119.25 -3.70 87.82
N GLY A 83 119.66 -2.53 88.33
CA GLY A 83 120.40 -1.52 87.57
C GLY A 83 119.68 -0.86 86.37
N PHE A 84 118.45 -1.28 86.03
CA PHE A 84 117.67 -0.66 84.97
C PHE A 84 117.46 0.82 85.28
N LYS A 85 117.93 1.66 84.35
CA LYS A 85 117.89 3.12 84.41
C LYS A 85 117.17 3.63 83.17
N LEU A 86 115.90 3.99 83.32
CA LEU A 86 115.21 4.77 82.31
C LEU A 86 115.52 6.24 82.54
N VAL A 87 115.94 6.95 81.49
CA VAL A 87 116.03 8.41 81.49
C VAL A 87 115.12 8.92 80.38
N ARG A 88 114.12 9.72 80.73
CA ARG A 88 113.26 10.41 79.77
C ARG A 88 113.27 11.90 80.03
N TYR A 89 113.10 12.67 78.97
CA TYR A 89 112.99 14.13 79.03
C TYR A 89 111.62 14.47 78.50
N THR A 90 110.75 15.06 79.33
CA THR A 90 109.39 15.37 78.90
C THR A 90 109.00 16.81 79.20
N GLU A 91 108.08 17.30 78.40
CA GLU A 91 107.34 18.53 78.67
C GLU A 91 106.16 18.23 79.60
N ILE A 92 105.95 19.07 80.61
CA ILE A 92 104.76 19.06 81.48
C ILE A 92 103.76 20.06 80.91
N PRO A 93 102.60 19.60 80.41
CA PRO A 93 101.61 20.49 79.83
C PRO A 93 100.94 21.35 80.91
N ASP A 94 100.56 22.57 80.56
CA ASP A 94 99.77 23.46 81.42
C ASP A 94 98.29 23.06 81.37
N VAL A 95 97.92 22.07 82.20
CA VAL A 95 96.56 21.55 82.29
C VAL A 95 96.13 21.32 83.73
N ASP A 96 94.86 21.60 84.03
CA ASP A 96 94.26 21.43 85.35
C ASP A 96 93.69 20.02 85.60
N ARG A 97 94.17 19.03 84.85
CA ARG A 97 93.76 17.62 85.00
C ARG A 97 94.97 16.71 85.18
N PRO A 98 94.82 15.55 85.85
CA PRO A 98 95.91 14.59 85.94
C PRO A 98 96.38 14.13 84.55
N VAL A 99 97.68 14.10 84.34
CA VAL A 99 98.30 13.63 83.09
C VAL A 99 99.11 12.39 83.38
N SER A 100 98.87 11.33 82.61
CA SER A 100 99.69 10.12 82.71
C SER A 100 101.09 10.41 82.21
N LEU A 101 102.11 9.87 82.90
CA LEU A 101 103.52 9.98 82.48
C LEU A 101 103.76 9.54 81.02
N GLY A 102 102.90 8.68 80.47
CA GLY A 102 103.00 8.17 79.10
C GLY A 102 102.42 9.10 78.05
N ALA A 103 101.52 9.98 78.46
CA ALA A 103 100.93 11.02 77.62
C ALA A 103 101.78 12.30 77.61
N LEU A 104 102.84 12.36 78.42
CA LEU A 104 103.79 13.48 78.38
C LEU A 104 104.62 13.41 77.10
N GLN A 105 104.72 14.55 76.41
CA GLN A 105 105.49 14.67 75.19
C GLN A 105 106.97 14.47 75.49
N GLU A 106 107.57 13.47 74.85
CA GLU A 106 109.01 13.27 74.91
C GLU A 106 109.70 14.32 74.05
N VAL A 107 110.62 15.04 74.66
CA VAL A 107 111.35 16.13 74.03
C VAL A 107 112.82 15.81 74.03
N ASP A 108 113.53 16.28 73.01
CA ASP A 108 114.97 16.23 73.02
C ASP A 108 115.53 17.09 74.18
N ARG A 109 116.54 16.57 74.88
CA ARG A 109 117.10 17.22 76.08
C ARG A 109 117.68 18.61 75.81
N GLN A 110 118.24 18.82 74.61
CA GLN A 110 118.97 20.04 74.29
C GLN A 110 118.09 21.10 73.64
N THR A 111 117.17 20.66 72.78
CA THR A 111 116.34 21.55 71.97
C THR A 111 114.93 21.73 72.49
N PHE A 112 114.49 20.85 73.41
CA PHE A 112 113.13 20.79 73.93
C PHE A 112 112.05 20.62 72.83
N GLN A 113 112.44 20.23 71.62
CA GLN A 113 111.53 19.95 70.51
C GLN A 113 111.08 18.47 70.57
N PRO A 114 109.87 18.14 70.07
CA PRO A 114 109.46 16.75 69.90
C PRO A 114 110.48 15.98 69.06
N THR A 115 110.73 14.73 69.45
CA THR A 115 111.73 13.89 68.77
C THR A 115 111.35 13.62 67.30
N PRO A 116 112.31 13.30 66.42
CA PRO A 116 112.04 12.97 65.01
C PRO A 116 110.98 11.87 64.82
N GLU A 117 110.89 10.93 65.76
CA GLU A 117 109.88 9.86 65.78
C GLU A 117 108.45 10.41 65.99
N VAL A 118 108.29 11.38 66.89
CA VAL A 118 107.01 12.06 67.11
C VAL A 118 106.62 12.87 65.87
N LEU A 119 107.55 13.56 65.23
CA LEU A 119 107.30 14.28 63.97
C LEU A 119 106.88 13.34 62.83
N ALA A 120 107.56 12.19 62.68
CA ALA A 120 107.19 11.18 61.69
C ALA A 120 105.80 10.57 61.93
N ALA A 121 105.43 10.34 63.19
CA ALA A 121 104.09 9.89 63.56
C ALA A 121 103.03 10.97 63.21
N TRP A 122 103.33 12.24 63.48
CA TRP A 122 102.48 13.37 63.10
C TRP A 122 102.31 13.50 61.58
N ASP A 123 103.38 13.34 60.81
CA ASP A 123 103.31 13.37 59.34
C ASP A 123 102.51 12.18 58.79
N THR A 124 102.60 11.00 59.41
CA THR A 124 101.77 9.84 59.06
C THR A 124 100.29 10.11 59.30
N VAL A 125 99.93 10.67 60.46
CA VAL A 125 98.54 11.05 60.77
C VAL A 125 98.04 12.13 59.82
N ARG A 126 98.88 13.13 59.52
CA ARG A 126 98.56 14.19 58.56
C ARG A 126 98.32 13.62 57.16
N ALA A 127 99.19 12.76 56.67
CA ALA A 127 99.05 12.09 55.36
C ALA A 127 97.76 11.25 55.31
N GLY A 128 97.50 10.43 56.34
CA GLY A 128 96.27 9.65 56.44
C GLY A 128 95.01 10.52 56.46
N THR A 129 95.05 11.69 57.12
CA THR A 129 93.94 12.65 57.14
C THR A 129 93.68 13.24 55.75
N PHE A 130 94.73 13.57 54.99
CA PHE A 130 94.60 14.05 53.61
C PHE A 130 94.04 12.97 52.68
N THR A 131 94.54 11.73 52.76
CA THR A 131 93.99 10.61 52.00
C THR A 131 92.51 10.38 52.32
N ALA A 132 92.14 10.33 53.60
CA ALA A 132 90.74 10.18 54.00
C ALA A 132 89.84 11.31 53.49
N ARG A 133 90.36 12.55 53.44
CA ARG A 133 89.65 13.70 52.85
C ARG A 133 89.46 13.53 51.35
N GLU A 134 90.49 13.14 50.60
CA GLU A 134 90.41 12.90 49.15
C GLU A 134 89.45 11.76 48.81
N GLU A 135 89.48 10.68 49.57
CA GLU A 135 88.54 9.56 49.45
C GLU A 135 87.10 10.00 49.73
N SER A 136 86.89 10.84 50.76
CA SER A 136 85.57 11.40 51.10
C SER A 136 85.04 12.31 50.00
N VAL A 137 85.88 13.17 49.43
CA VAL A 137 85.51 14.04 48.30
C VAL A 137 85.17 13.21 47.06
N SER A 138 85.98 12.19 46.77
CA SER A 138 85.73 11.26 45.65
C SER A 138 84.43 10.47 45.84
N ALA A 139 84.14 10.03 47.07
CA ALA A 139 82.89 9.37 47.41
C ALA A 139 81.69 10.31 47.26
N ALA A 140 81.82 11.56 47.69
CA ALA A 140 80.79 12.58 47.49
C ALA A 140 80.51 12.83 46.00
N GLY A 141 81.55 12.96 45.17
CA GLY A 141 81.40 13.13 43.71
C GLY A 141 80.71 11.93 43.04
N ARG A 142 81.05 10.70 43.44
CA ARG A 142 80.35 9.49 42.97
C ARG A 142 78.89 9.46 43.41
N ALA A 143 78.59 9.89 44.64
CA ALA A 143 77.23 9.97 45.14
C ALA A 143 76.39 11.03 44.40
N GLU A 144 76.98 12.19 44.08
CA GLU A 144 76.33 13.23 43.28
C GLU A 144 76.04 12.75 41.86
N THR A 145 76.99 12.05 41.22
CA THR A 145 76.78 11.46 39.90
C THR A 145 75.67 10.41 39.93
N ALA A 146 75.70 9.50 40.91
CA ALA A 146 74.65 8.48 41.07
C ALA A 146 73.27 9.11 41.33
N ALA A 147 73.20 10.22 42.09
CA ALA A 147 71.97 10.95 42.30
C ALA A 147 71.43 11.57 41.00
N GLY A 148 72.30 12.16 40.16
CA GLY A 148 71.92 12.70 38.86
C GLY A 148 71.46 11.62 37.85
N GLU A 149 72.12 10.47 37.84
CA GLU A 149 71.69 9.31 37.04
C GLU A 149 70.32 8.78 37.50
N ALA A 150 70.09 8.70 38.81
CA ALA A 150 68.82 8.27 39.37
C ALA A 150 67.68 9.25 39.04
N ASP A 151 67.92 10.56 39.10
CA ASP A 151 66.95 11.58 38.70
C ASP A 151 66.59 11.47 37.21
N THR A 152 67.61 11.27 36.36
CA THR A 152 67.40 11.06 34.91
C THR A 152 66.56 9.81 34.65
N GLN A 153 66.88 8.68 35.31
CA GLN A 153 66.12 7.43 35.19
C GLN A 153 64.68 7.59 35.68
N ALA A 154 64.45 8.33 36.78
CA ALA A 154 63.11 8.63 37.26
C ALA A 154 62.32 9.46 36.23
N GLY A 155 62.97 10.44 35.61
CA GLY A 155 62.38 11.25 34.53
C GLY A 155 62.04 10.44 33.28
N ASP A 156 62.93 9.54 32.84
CA ASP A 156 62.67 8.62 31.73
C ASP A 156 61.50 7.66 32.05
N ALA A 157 61.46 7.12 33.27
CA ALA A 157 60.38 6.24 33.71
C ALA A 157 59.03 6.97 33.74
N SER A 158 58.98 8.23 34.19
CA SER A 158 57.77 9.05 34.17
C SER A 158 57.26 9.28 32.75
N ARG A 159 58.16 9.64 31.81
CA ARG A 159 57.80 9.82 30.40
C ARG A 159 57.29 8.53 29.75
N ALA A 160 57.91 7.39 30.05
CA ALA A 160 57.46 6.09 29.56
C ALA A 160 56.06 5.72 30.10
N ALA A 161 55.78 6.03 31.38
CA ALA A 161 54.47 5.83 31.97
C ALA A 161 53.40 6.73 31.32
N GLU A 162 53.71 7.99 31.06
CA GLU A 162 52.82 8.94 30.36
C GLU A 162 52.49 8.47 28.94
N GLN A 163 53.49 8.02 28.18
CA GLN A 163 53.30 7.47 26.83
C GLN A 163 52.41 6.22 26.87
N SER A 164 52.67 5.30 27.80
CA SER A 164 51.86 4.09 27.98
C SER A 164 50.41 4.42 28.33
N ALA A 165 50.19 5.41 29.21
CA ALA A 165 48.87 5.92 29.55
C ALA A 165 48.18 6.62 28.37
N GLY A 166 48.94 7.23 27.45
CA GLY A 166 48.44 7.77 26.17
C GLY A 166 47.96 6.64 25.25
N SER A 167 48.82 5.65 24.99
CA SER A 167 48.46 4.50 24.15
C SER A 167 47.26 3.71 24.68
N ALA A 168 47.11 3.60 25.99
CA ALA A 168 45.93 2.99 26.60
C ALA A 168 44.64 3.77 26.31
N ARG A 169 44.68 5.10 26.35
CA ARG A 169 43.55 5.97 26.00
C ARG A 169 43.20 5.90 24.51
N ASP A 170 44.21 5.83 23.65
CA ASP A 170 44.02 5.69 22.21
C ASP A 170 43.38 4.33 21.86
N ALA A 171 43.82 3.26 22.54
CA ALA A 171 43.24 1.92 22.40
C ALA A 171 41.77 1.87 22.88
N ASP A 172 41.48 2.49 24.02
CA ASP A 172 40.12 2.62 24.57
C ASP A 172 39.22 3.43 23.61
N THR A 173 39.71 4.51 23.03
CA THR A 173 38.99 5.30 22.01
C THR A 173 38.71 4.46 20.77
N SER A 174 39.73 3.76 20.25
CA SER A 174 39.59 2.87 19.09
C SER A 174 38.56 1.76 19.34
N SER A 175 38.49 1.22 20.56
CA SER A 175 37.50 0.21 20.96
C SER A 175 36.07 0.77 20.96
N ARG A 176 35.87 2.02 21.41
CA ARG A 176 34.57 2.70 21.33
C ARG A 176 34.15 2.95 19.88
N ASP A 177 35.07 3.42 19.04
CA ASP A 177 34.80 3.67 17.62
C ASP A 177 34.45 2.37 16.87
N ALA A 178 35.13 1.26 17.20
CA ALA A 178 34.80 -0.06 16.69
C ALA A 178 33.40 -0.51 17.14
N SER A 179 33.04 -0.28 18.40
CA SER A 179 31.70 -0.60 18.93
C SER A 179 30.61 0.21 18.22
N GLY A 180 30.83 1.52 18.03
CA GLY A 180 29.92 2.38 17.26
C GLY A 180 29.78 1.93 15.80
N SER A 181 30.87 1.45 15.18
CA SER A 181 30.84 0.90 13.82
C SER A 181 30.02 -0.39 13.74
N VAL A 182 30.09 -1.27 14.75
CA VAL A 182 29.27 -2.49 14.86
C VAL A 182 27.78 -2.16 15.02
N GLU A 183 27.45 -1.14 15.83
CA GLU A 183 26.08 -0.66 15.97
C GLU A 183 25.53 -0.10 14.66
N ALA A 184 26.32 0.73 13.97
CA ALA A 184 25.95 1.27 12.65
C ALA A 184 25.73 0.15 11.63
N ALA A 185 26.63 -0.84 11.57
CA ALA A 185 26.48 -2.00 10.70
C ALA A 185 25.19 -2.80 10.98
N SER A 186 24.85 -2.97 12.27
CA SER A 186 23.61 -3.66 12.68
C SER A 186 22.36 -2.88 12.27
N GLN A 187 22.39 -1.55 12.40
CA GLN A 187 21.28 -0.68 11.94
C GLN A 187 21.11 -0.74 10.42
N HIS A 188 22.21 -0.72 9.66
CA HIS A 188 22.19 -0.87 8.20
C HIS A 188 21.66 -2.23 7.77
N ALA A 189 22.05 -3.32 8.44
CA ALA A 189 21.51 -4.66 8.18
C ALA A 189 19.98 -4.72 8.45
N GLY A 190 19.52 -4.08 9.53
CA GLY A 190 18.09 -3.94 9.83
C GLY A 190 17.34 -3.12 8.76
N ALA A 191 17.92 -2.02 8.28
CA ALA A 191 17.36 -1.22 7.20
C ALA A 191 17.26 -2.01 5.90
N ALA A 192 18.33 -2.74 5.52
CA ALA A 192 18.33 -3.59 4.32
C ALA A 192 17.26 -4.69 4.38
N SER A 193 17.05 -5.30 5.56
CA SER A 193 16.01 -6.32 5.76
C SER A 193 14.59 -5.76 5.59
N ARG A 194 14.34 -4.53 6.09
CA ARG A 194 13.07 -3.82 5.87
C ARG A 194 12.87 -3.51 4.39
N SER A 195 13.89 -2.96 3.71
CA SER A 195 13.81 -2.71 2.27
C SER A 195 13.55 -3.97 1.44
N ALA A 196 14.13 -5.10 1.80
CA ALA A 196 13.83 -6.39 1.15
C ALA A 196 12.37 -6.83 1.36
N THR A 197 11.82 -6.60 2.56
CA THR A 197 10.42 -6.89 2.88
C THR A 197 9.48 -5.99 2.06
N ASP A 198 9.76 -4.69 1.99
CA ASP A 198 8.98 -3.73 1.21
C ASP A 198 9.02 -4.05 -0.29
N ALA A 199 10.18 -4.47 -0.80
CA ALA A 199 10.34 -4.91 -2.18
C ALA A 199 9.52 -6.18 -2.48
N SER A 200 9.53 -7.18 -1.59
CA SER A 200 8.71 -8.39 -1.72
C SER A 200 7.21 -8.08 -1.68
N GLY A 201 6.79 -7.17 -0.79
CA GLY A 201 5.41 -6.69 -0.73
C GLY A 201 5.00 -5.96 -2.01
N SER A 202 5.89 -5.14 -2.57
CA SER A 202 5.67 -4.44 -3.83
C SER A 202 5.55 -5.39 -5.02
N ALA A 203 6.39 -6.43 -5.09
CA ALA A 203 6.31 -7.48 -6.10
C ALA A 203 4.96 -8.22 -6.02
N SER A 204 4.55 -8.63 -4.82
CA SER A 204 3.26 -9.29 -4.57
C SER A 204 2.05 -8.41 -4.94
N ALA A 205 2.18 -7.09 -4.81
CA ALA A 205 1.15 -6.14 -5.23
C ALA A 205 1.11 -5.99 -6.76
N ALA A 206 2.26 -6.03 -7.43
CA ALA A 206 2.35 -6.02 -8.88
C ALA A 206 1.71 -7.28 -9.51
N ASP A 207 1.97 -8.47 -8.94
CA ASP A 207 1.37 -9.72 -9.40
C ASP A 207 -0.17 -9.72 -9.29
N ARG A 208 -0.69 -9.17 -8.19
CA ARG A 208 -2.14 -8.97 -8.00
C ARG A 208 -2.72 -8.04 -9.07
N ARG A 209 -2.07 -6.89 -9.31
CA ARG A 209 -2.50 -5.94 -10.34
C ARG A 209 -2.45 -6.55 -11.75
N ALA A 210 -1.48 -7.41 -12.04
CA ALA A 210 -1.42 -8.14 -13.31
C ALA A 210 -2.61 -9.09 -13.48
N THR A 211 -2.99 -9.79 -12.40
CA THR A 211 -4.17 -10.67 -12.38
C THR A 211 -5.48 -9.90 -12.55
N ASP A 212 -5.61 -8.75 -11.87
CA ASP A 212 -6.77 -7.86 -11.99
C ASP A 212 -6.89 -7.30 -13.43
N ALA A 213 -5.76 -6.96 -14.05
CA ALA A 213 -5.70 -6.51 -15.43
C ALA A 213 -6.12 -7.61 -16.42
N ASP A 214 -5.64 -8.84 -16.26
CA ASP A 214 -6.06 -9.99 -17.08
C ASP A 214 -7.56 -10.28 -16.94
N THR A 215 -8.09 -10.22 -15.71
CA THR A 215 -9.53 -10.37 -15.44
C THR A 215 -10.34 -9.28 -16.12
N SER A 216 -9.86 -8.03 -16.06
CA SER A 216 -10.51 -6.89 -16.71
C SER A 216 -10.48 -7.01 -18.24
N ALA A 217 -9.38 -7.49 -18.82
CA ALA A 217 -9.26 -7.73 -20.25
C ALA A 217 -10.23 -8.82 -20.73
N LYS A 218 -10.38 -9.92 -19.98
CA LYS A 218 -11.36 -10.98 -20.26
C LYS A 218 -12.80 -10.46 -20.19
N ALA A 219 -13.11 -9.63 -19.19
CA ALA A 219 -14.43 -9.01 -19.06
C ALA A 219 -14.74 -8.07 -20.23
N ALA A 220 -13.76 -7.30 -20.69
CA ALA A 220 -13.90 -6.43 -21.87
C ALA A 220 -14.17 -7.24 -23.15
N ALA A 221 -13.42 -8.32 -23.39
CA ALA A 221 -13.62 -9.20 -24.54
C ALA A 221 -15.01 -9.86 -24.54
N GLU A 222 -15.50 -10.29 -23.37
CA GLU A 222 -16.84 -10.85 -23.23
C GLU A 222 -17.94 -9.80 -23.50
N SER A 223 -17.71 -8.54 -23.08
CA SER A 223 -18.62 -7.43 -23.38
C SER A 223 -18.70 -7.14 -24.88
N GLU A 224 -17.56 -7.13 -25.57
CA GLU A 224 -17.49 -6.99 -27.02
C GLU A 224 -18.27 -8.10 -27.73
N ARG A 225 -18.07 -9.36 -27.31
CA ARG A 225 -18.80 -10.52 -27.84
C ARG A 225 -20.32 -10.36 -27.67
N LYS A 226 -20.80 -9.93 -26.49
CA LYS A 226 -22.23 -9.69 -26.22
C LYS A 226 -22.80 -8.55 -27.06
N SER A 227 -22.00 -7.50 -27.29
CA SER A 227 -22.37 -6.40 -28.19
C SER A 227 -22.54 -6.91 -29.63
N GLY A 228 -21.60 -7.72 -30.13
CA GLY A 228 -21.70 -8.34 -31.47
C GLY A 228 -22.92 -9.24 -31.64
N LEU A 229 -23.27 -10.03 -30.62
CA LEU A 229 -24.50 -10.83 -30.63
C LEU A 229 -25.77 -9.96 -30.66
N SER A 230 -25.78 -8.88 -29.87
CA SER A 230 -26.89 -7.92 -29.86
C SER A 230 -27.07 -7.25 -31.22
N ALA A 231 -25.97 -6.84 -31.87
CA ALA A 231 -26.00 -6.28 -33.22
C ALA A 231 -26.55 -7.27 -34.26
N THR A 232 -26.17 -8.55 -34.15
CA THR A 232 -26.68 -9.63 -35.01
C THR A 232 -28.19 -9.85 -34.80
N ALA A 233 -28.65 -9.84 -33.55
CA ALA A 233 -30.07 -9.96 -33.21
C ALA A 233 -30.88 -8.75 -33.73
N ALA A 234 -30.30 -7.55 -33.67
CA ALA A 234 -30.89 -6.34 -34.26
C ALA A 234 -31.03 -6.45 -35.78
N GLY A 235 -29.99 -6.89 -36.50
CA GLY A 235 -30.06 -7.12 -37.95
C GLY A 235 -31.07 -8.20 -38.36
N THR A 236 -31.22 -9.24 -37.55
CA THR A 236 -32.28 -10.25 -37.73
C THR A 236 -33.67 -9.64 -37.55
N SER A 237 -33.84 -8.78 -36.53
CA SER A 237 -35.11 -8.10 -36.26
C SER A 237 -35.49 -7.13 -37.38
N GLU A 238 -34.52 -6.39 -37.93
CA GLU A 238 -34.70 -5.54 -39.11
C GLU A 238 -35.18 -6.35 -40.33
N THR A 239 -34.55 -7.50 -40.58
CA THR A 239 -34.95 -8.41 -41.68
C THR A 239 -36.38 -8.92 -41.51
N ASN A 240 -36.75 -9.30 -40.28
CA ASN A 240 -38.10 -9.76 -39.95
C ASN A 240 -39.14 -8.65 -40.11
N ALA A 241 -38.80 -7.42 -39.72
CA ALA A 241 -39.66 -6.25 -39.92
C ALA A 241 -39.88 -5.98 -41.42
N ALA A 242 -38.82 -5.95 -42.23
CA ALA A 242 -38.93 -5.77 -43.68
C ALA A 242 -39.70 -6.90 -44.38
N THR A 243 -39.61 -8.13 -43.86
CA THR A 243 -40.42 -9.27 -44.35
C THR A 243 -41.89 -9.09 -43.99
N SER A 244 -42.19 -8.65 -42.77
CA SER A 244 -43.55 -8.39 -42.32
C SER A 244 -44.22 -7.26 -43.11
N GLU A 245 -43.47 -6.20 -43.43
CA GLU A 245 -43.93 -5.11 -44.30
C GLU A 245 -44.31 -5.62 -45.70
N ARG A 246 -43.44 -6.45 -46.31
CA ARG A 246 -43.75 -7.07 -47.61
C ARG A 246 -45.00 -7.95 -47.56
N ASN A 247 -45.14 -8.78 -46.53
CA ASN A 247 -46.32 -9.64 -46.37
C ASN A 247 -47.61 -8.81 -46.20
N ALA A 248 -47.55 -7.70 -45.46
CA ALA A 248 -48.68 -6.79 -45.30
C ALA A 248 -49.04 -6.12 -46.63
N ALA A 249 -48.05 -5.68 -47.42
CA ALA A 249 -48.27 -5.13 -48.75
C ALA A 249 -48.90 -6.15 -49.72
N THR A 250 -48.43 -7.40 -49.72
CA THR A 250 -49.03 -8.49 -50.50
C THR A 250 -50.48 -8.72 -50.10
N SER A 251 -50.76 -8.85 -48.80
CA SER A 251 -52.12 -9.06 -48.28
C SER A 251 -53.07 -7.92 -48.66
N ALA A 252 -52.58 -6.67 -48.63
CA ALA A 252 -53.34 -5.51 -49.07
C ALA A 252 -53.68 -5.57 -50.57
N SER A 253 -52.74 -6.02 -51.41
CA SER A 253 -52.98 -6.21 -52.85
C SER A 253 -54.01 -7.30 -53.13
N GLU A 254 -53.90 -8.46 -52.46
CA GLU A 254 -54.87 -9.57 -52.58
C GLU A 254 -56.28 -9.15 -52.13
N THR A 255 -56.37 -8.35 -51.06
CA THR A 255 -57.63 -7.77 -50.59
C THR A 255 -58.22 -6.81 -51.63
N ALA A 256 -57.39 -5.96 -52.24
CA ALA A 256 -57.83 -5.03 -53.28
C ALA A 256 -58.33 -5.76 -54.54
N GLU A 257 -57.66 -6.84 -54.96
CA GLU A 257 -58.12 -7.70 -56.05
C GLU A 257 -59.45 -8.38 -55.72
N SER A 258 -59.58 -8.94 -54.52
CA SER A 258 -60.84 -9.54 -54.04
C SER A 258 -61.99 -8.53 -54.03
N ALA A 259 -61.73 -7.29 -53.60
CA ALA A 259 -62.71 -6.22 -53.62
C ALA A 259 -63.12 -5.83 -55.05
N ARG A 260 -62.17 -5.76 -56.00
CA ARG A 260 -62.46 -5.52 -57.42
C ARG A 260 -63.30 -6.65 -58.03
N ALA A 261 -62.99 -7.91 -57.71
CA ALA A 261 -63.76 -9.06 -58.15
C ALA A 261 -65.21 -9.00 -57.63
N ALA A 262 -65.39 -8.71 -56.34
CA ALA A 262 -66.72 -8.54 -55.73
C ALA A 262 -67.51 -7.38 -56.38
N ALA A 263 -66.87 -6.25 -56.68
CA ALA A 263 -67.50 -5.13 -57.38
C ALA A 263 -67.92 -5.51 -58.81
N GLY A 264 -67.12 -6.31 -59.50
CA GLY A 264 -67.47 -6.91 -60.80
C GLY A 264 -68.72 -7.77 -60.70
N SER A 265 -68.75 -8.73 -59.76
CA SER A 265 -69.92 -9.59 -59.53
C SER A 265 -71.19 -8.80 -59.18
N ALA A 266 -71.07 -7.73 -58.38
CA ALA A 266 -72.21 -6.86 -58.06
C ALA A 266 -72.75 -6.14 -59.31
N THR A 267 -71.86 -5.69 -60.21
CA THR A 267 -72.24 -5.08 -61.49
C THR A 267 -72.97 -6.07 -62.39
N ASP A 268 -72.47 -7.30 -62.49
CA ASP A 268 -73.10 -8.36 -63.30
C ASP A 268 -74.47 -8.77 -62.74
N ALA A 269 -74.61 -8.87 -61.41
CA ALA A 269 -75.91 -9.08 -60.78
C ALA A 269 -76.90 -7.94 -61.08
N GLY A 270 -76.45 -6.69 -61.11
CA GLY A 270 -77.25 -5.54 -61.50
C GLY A 270 -77.75 -5.62 -62.95
N LYS A 271 -76.90 -6.05 -63.89
CA LYS A 271 -77.30 -6.29 -65.28
C LYS A 271 -78.34 -7.40 -65.39
N ALA A 272 -78.10 -8.54 -64.73
CA ALA A 272 -79.01 -9.68 -64.73
C ALA A 272 -80.41 -9.31 -64.21
N LYS A 273 -80.49 -8.44 -63.19
CA LYS A 273 -81.76 -7.89 -62.71
C LYS A 273 -82.50 -7.10 -63.81
N THR A 274 -81.82 -6.16 -64.46
CA THR A 274 -82.40 -5.36 -65.56
C THR A 274 -82.87 -6.24 -66.73
N ASP A 275 -82.07 -7.24 -67.11
CA ASP A 275 -82.44 -8.18 -68.18
C ASP A 275 -83.68 -8.99 -67.81
N THR A 276 -83.80 -9.41 -66.55
CA THR A 276 -84.98 -10.12 -66.02
C THR A 276 -86.24 -9.25 -66.08
N GLU A 277 -86.14 -7.98 -65.69
CA GLU A 277 -87.26 -7.02 -65.74
C GLU A 277 -87.75 -6.80 -67.18
N LYS A 278 -86.82 -6.73 -68.15
CA LYS A 278 -87.15 -6.65 -69.58
C LYS A 278 -87.89 -7.90 -70.07
N LEU A 279 -87.36 -9.08 -69.77
CA LEU A 279 -87.97 -10.38 -70.11
C LEU A 279 -89.40 -10.51 -69.61
N LYS A 280 -89.66 -10.07 -68.37
CA LYS A 280 -91.01 -10.05 -67.79
C LYS A 280 -91.97 -9.23 -68.65
N GLY A 281 -91.57 -8.01 -69.03
CA GLY A 281 -92.40 -7.13 -69.87
C GLY A 281 -92.67 -7.69 -71.26
N ASP A 282 -91.71 -8.42 -71.84
CA ASP A 282 -91.89 -9.06 -73.15
C ASP A 282 -92.87 -10.25 -73.08
N VAL A 283 -92.83 -11.05 -72.01
CA VAL A 283 -93.78 -12.17 -71.80
C VAL A 283 -95.22 -11.68 -71.63
N GLU A 284 -95.44 -10.61 -70.86
CA GLU A 284 -96.78 -10.05 -70.64
C GLU A 284 -97.46 -9.61 -71.96
N LYS A 285 -96.69 -9.04 -72.89
CA LYS A 285 -97.18 -8.63 -74.22
C LYS A 285 -97.61 -9.82 -75.09
N VAL A 286 -96.86 -10.92 -75.05
CA VAL A 286 -97.17 -12.14 -75.83
C VAL A 286 -98.49 -12.75 -75.36
N VAL A 287 -98.71 -12.84 -74.06
CA VAL A 287 -99.93 -13.45 -73.48
C VAL A 287 -101.20 -12.67 -73.89
N GLN A 288 -101.14 -11.33 -73.93
CA GLN A 288 -102.31 -10.51 -74.30
C GLN A 288 -102.73 -10.64 -75.77
N THR A 289 -101.82 -11.04 -76.66
CA THR A 289 -102.06 -11.04 -78.11
C THR A 289 -102.66 -12.37 -78.60
N ALA A 290 -102.60 -13.45 -77.82
CA ALA A 290 -102.76 -14.82 -78.35
C ALA A 290 -104.00 -15.62 -77.88
N THR A 291 -104.87 -15.10 -76.99
CA THR A 291 -105.93 -15.93 -76.36
C THR A 291 -107.36 -15.52 -76.71
N PHE A 292 -108.19 -16.49 -77.15
CA PHE A 292 -109.65 -16.40 -77.23
C PHE A 292 -110.30 -16.79 -75.90
N LEU A 293 -111.23 -15.97 -75.40
CA LEU A 293 -111.99 -16.24 -74.18
C LEU A 293 -113.33 -16.94 -74.53
N PHE A 294 -113.51 -18.19 -74.11
CA PHE A 294 -114.80 -18.87 -74.22
C PHE A 294 -115.68 -18.50 -73.02
N VAL A 295 -116.86 -17.93 -73.27
CA VAL A 295 -117.81 -17.51 -72.23
C VAL A 295 -119.15 -18.21 -72.45
N GLN A 296 -119.58 -19.05 -71.51
CA GLN A 296 -120.88 -19.72 -71.57
C GLN A 296 -121.86 -18.98 -70.64
N GLN A 297 -122.89 -18.32 -71.19
CA GLN A 297 -123.80 -17.46 -70.42
C GLN A 297 -125.13 -18.12 -70.01
N GLY A 298 -125.34 -19.40 -70.35
CA GLY A 298 -126.50 -20.19 -69.89
C GLY A 298 -127.86 -19.72 -70.42
N ASP A 299 -128.94 -20.15 -69.76
CA ASP A 299 -130.32 -19.76 -70.03
C ASP A 299 -130.57 -18.37 -69.44
N GLN A 300 -130.81 -17.36 -70.28
CA GLN A 300 -130.97 -15.97 -69.85
C GLN A 300 -132.36 -15.45 -70.23
N PRO A 301 -133.08 -14.79 -69.31
CA PRO A 301 -134.41 -14.25 -69.56
C PRO A 301 -134.39 -13.13 -70.62
N ALA A 302 -135.59 -12.71 -71.05
CA ALA A 302 -135.76 -11.61 -72.00
C ALA A 302 -135.06 -10.32 -71.52
N GLY A 303 -134.49 -9.56 -72.45
CA GLY A 303 -133.78 -8.30 -72.14
C GLY A 303 -132.57 -8.03 -73.02
N VAL A 304 -131.62 -7.23 -72.53
CA VAL A 304 -130.41 -6.82 -73.27
C VAL A 304 -129.26 -7.82 -73.04
N LEU A 305 -128.53 -8.19 -74.10
CA LEU A 305 -127.29 -8.97 -74.02
C LEU A 305 -126.11 -8.04 -73.71
N ASN A 306 -125.51 -8.14 -72.52
CA ASN A 306 -124.42 -7.26 -72.12
C ASN A 306 -123.03 -7.86 -72.44
N LEU A 307 -122.27 -7.18 -73.30
CA LEU A 307 -120.91 -7.53 -73.71
C LEU A 307 -119.87 -6.46 -73.29
N ALA A 308 -120.23 -5.51 -72.42
CA ALA A 308 -119.38 -4.36 -72.06
C ALA A 308 -118.00 -4.75 -71.51
N ASP A 309 -117.91 -5.87 -70.81
CA ASP A 309 -116.69 -6.36 -70.15
C ASP A 309 -115.83 -7.29 -71.02
N VAL A 310 -116.24 -7.55 -72.27
CA VAL A 310 -115.48 -8.40 -73.18
C VAL A 310 -114.29 -7.61 -73.76
N LYS A 311 -113.09 -7.83 -73.19
CA LYS A 311 -111.85 -7.11 -73.58
C LYS A 311 -111.00 -7.81 -74.65
N THR A 312 -111.30 -9.06 -74.96
CA THR A 312 -110.55 -9.88 -75.93
C THR A 312 -111.50 -10.50 -76.97
N ASN A 313 -110.93 -11.24 -77.93
CA ASN A 313 -111.73 -12.07 -78.82
C ASN A 313 -112.49 -13.12 -77.98
N ALA A 314 -113.79 -13.24 -78.18
CA ALA A 314 -114.62 -14.11 -77.35
C ALA A 314 -115.63 -14.90 -78.16
N ILE A 315 -115.94 -16.11 -77.69
CA ILE A 315 -117.05 -16.91 -78.20
C ILE A 315 -118.05 -17.04 -77.05
N ILE A 316 -119.27 -16.56 -77.28
CA ILE A 316 -120.30 -16.39 -76.25
C ILE A 316 -121.48 -17.29 -76.58
N HIS A 317 -121.71 -18.29 -75.76
CA HIS A 317 -122.84 -19.22 -75.92
C HIS A 317 -124.01 -18.80 -75.05
N ARG A 318 -125.20 -18.65 -75.64
CA ARG A 318 -126.41 -18.24 -74.93
C ARG A 318 -127.65 -18.97 -75.45
N ARG A 319 -128.48 -19.47 -74.53
CA ARG A 319 -129.83 -19.94 -74.86
C ARG A 319 -130.83 -18.82 -74.67
N LEU A 320 -131.70 -18.63 -75.66
CA LEU A 320 -132.74 -17.62 -75.71
C LEU A 320 -134.02 -18.17 -75.10
N THR A 321 -134.31 -17.84 -73.84
CA THR A 321 -135.59 -18.17 -73.19
C THR A 321 -136.59 -17.00 -73.24
N GLY A 322 -136.27 -15.98 -74.05
CA GLY A 322 -136.90 -14.67 -74.11
C GLY A 322 -136.44 -13.92 -75.36
N ASN A 323 -137.19 -12.89 -75.79
CA ASN A 323 -136.71 -12.00 -76.85
C ASN A 323 -135.54 -11.15 -76.30
N VAL A 324 -134.47 -11.04 -77.09
CA VAL A 324 -133.34 -10.17 -76.78
C VAL A 324 -133.59 -8.83 -77.44
N THR A 325 -133.83 -7.81 -76.64
CA THR A 325 -134.28 -6.49 -77.11
C THR A 325 -133.14 -5.54 -77.46
N GLY A 326 -131.88 -5.98 -77.31
CA GLY A 326 -130.69 -5.20 -77.61
C GLY A 326 -129.38 -5.91 -77.24
N ILE A 327 -128.26 -5.37 -77.69
CA ILE A 327 -126.90 -5.81 -77.30
C ILE A 327 -126.13 -4.58 -76.79
N THR A 328 -125.48 -4.68 -75.62
CA THR A 328 -124.48 -3.71 -75.17
C THR A 328 -123.11 -4.16 -75.65
N LEU A 329 -122.42 -3.34 -76.44
CA LEU A 329 -121.11 -3.65 -76.99
C LEU A 329 -119.97 -3.34 -76.00
N PRO A 330 -118.76 -3.92 -76.18
CA PRO A 330 -117.57 -3.56 -75.39
C PRO A 330 -117.30 -2.06 -75.37
N THR A 331 -116.93 -1.52 -74.21
CA THR A 331 -116.68 -0.08 -74.02
C THR A 331 -115.33 0.41 -74.55
N THR A 332 -114.38 -0.50 -74.72
CA THR A 332 -113.01 -0.22 -75.21
C THR A 332 -112.58 -1.28 -76.22
N PRO A 333 -113.23 -1.35 -77.39
CA PRO A 333 -112.93 -2.37 -78.37
C PRO A 333 -111.58 -2.12 -79.07
N THR A 334 -110.86 -3.20 -79.40
CA THR A 334 -109.59 -3.11 -80.14
C THR A 334 -109.81 -3.43 -81.62
N PRO A 335 -109.24 -2.70 -82.60
CA PRO A 335 -109.35 -3.06 -84.01
C PRO A 335 -108.97 -4.53 -84.25
N GLY A 336 -109.82 -5.27 -84.96
CA GLY A 336 -109.69 -6.72 -85.17
C GLY A 336 -110.33 -7.59 -84.09
N GLN A 337 -110.96 -7.00 -83.07
CA GLN A 337 -111.67 -7.78 -82.04
C GLN A 337 -112.87 -8.51 -82.63
N MET A 338 -112.93 -9.83 -82.44
CA MET A 338 -114.03 -10.69 -82.87
C MET A 338 -114.81 -11.24 -81.68
N ILE A 339 -116.13 -11.06 -81.69
CA ILE A 339 -117.04 -11.68 -80.75
C ILE A 339 -118.01 -12.56 -81.53
N THR A 340 -117.96 -13.87 -81.32
CA THR A 340 -118.93 -14.80 -81.90
C THR A 340 -120.02 -15.08 -80.89
N LEU A 341 -121.26 -14.71 -81.22
CA LEU A 341 -122.43 -15.07 -80.45
C LEU A 341 -122.98 -16.39 -81.00
N VAL A 342 -123.10 -17.39 -80.14
CA VAL A 342 -123.74 -18.67 -80.44
C VAL A 342 -125.07 -18.69 -79.68
N LEU A 343 -126.15 -18.42 -80.39
CA LEU A 343 -127.49 -18.24 -79.83
C LEU A 343 -128.33 -19.48 -80.10
N THR A 344 -128.92 -20.07 -79.08
CA THR A 344 -129.77 -21.26 -79.19
C THR A 344 -131.21 -20.90 -78.83
N GLN A 345 -132.19 -21.16 -79.68
CA GLN A 345 -133.61 -21.04 -79.32
C GLN A 345 -133.95 -21.96 -78.14
N ASP A 346 -134.96 -21.60 -77.34
CA ASP A 346 -135.49 -22.52 -76.33
C ASP A 346 -136.39 -23.60 -76.96
N ALA A 347 -137.00 -24.44 -76.12
CA ALA A 347 -137.91 -25.50 -76.56
C ALA A 347 -139.23 -24.98 -77.17
N THR A 348 -139.51 -23.67 -77.09
CA THR A 348 -140.69 -23.06 -77.72
C THR A 348 -140.36 -22.51 -79.11
N GLY A 349 -139.16 -21.95 -79.27
CA GLY A 349 -138.76 -21.25 -80.48
C GLY A 349 -139.38 -19.85 -80.61
N GLY A 350 -139.13 -19.20 -81.74
CA GLY A 350 -139.71 -17.90 -82.09
C GLY A 350 -139.11 -16.69 -81.36
N ARG A 351 -137.96 -16.83 -80.70
CA ARG A 351 -137.28 -15.69 -80.05
C ARG A 351 -136.61 -14.81 -81.08
N THR A 352 -136.71 -13.51 -80.87
CA THR A 352 -136.07 -12.49 -81.71
C THR A 352 -134.84 -11.89 -81.02
N LEU A 353 -133.92 -11.38 -81.83
CA LEU A 353 -132.80 -10.55 -81.40
C LEU A 353 -132.91 -9.22 -82.13
N THR A 354 -132.91 -8.13 -81.38
CA THR A 354 -132.78 -6.78 -81.93
C THR A 354 -131.33 -6.33 -81.80
N THR A 355 -130.70 -5.97 -82.92
CA THR A 355 -129.36 -5.40 -82.92
C THR A 355 -129.41 -3.89 -82.72
N PRO A 356 -128.49 -3.30 -81.93
CA PRO A 356 -128.40 -1.85 -81.84
C PRO A 356 -127.86 -1.27 -83.16
N ALA A 357 -128.17 0.00 -83.46
CA ALA A 357 -127.69 0.70 -84.66
C ALA A 357 -126.14 0.78 -84.77
N ALA A 358 -125.43 0.47 -83.68
CA ALA A 358 -123.97 0.39 -83.66
C ALA A 358 -123.41 -0.90 -84.31
N ILE A 359 -124.25 -1.90 -84.57
CA ILE A 359 -123.90 -3.13 -85.30
C ILE A 359 -124.46 -3.00 -86.72
N PHE A 360 -123.57 -3.08 -87.72
CA PHE A 360 -123.94 -2.95 -89.12
C PHE A 360 -124.14 -4.34 -89.74
N GLY A 361 -125.38 -4.61 -90.15
CA GLY A 361 -125.79 -5.78 -90.92
C GLY A 361 -125.63 -5.61 -92.43
N HIS A 362 -125.72 -6.73 -93.15
CA HIS A 362 -125.77 -6.72 -94.61
C HIS A 362 -127.04 -6.00 -95.06
N GLU A 363 -126.88 -4.91 -95.83
CA GLU A 363 -127.97 -4.04 -96.29
C GLU A 363 -128.80 -3.39 -95.16
N GLY A 364 -128.26 -3.29 -93.94
CA GLY A 364 -128.95 -2.68 -92.80
C GLY A 364 -130.09 -3.54 -92.23
N MET A 365 -130.18 -4.80 -92.64
CA MET A 365 -131.13 -5.76 -92.06
C MET A 365 -130.55 -6.37 -90.77
N ASP A 366 -131.36 -6.39 -89.72
CA ASP A 366 -131.04 -7.13 -88.49
C ASP A 366 -130.88 -8.62 -88.81
N PRO A 367 -129.94 -9.35 -88.17
CA PRO A 367 -129.78 -10.77 -88.40
C PRO A 367 -131.05 -11.51 -87.95
N THR A 368 -131.74 -12.11 -88.91
CA THR A 368 -132.89 -12.97 -88.64
C THR A 368 -132.40 -14.22 -87.91
N LEU A 369 -133.03 -14.55 -86.78
CA LEU A 369 -132.79 -15.81 -86.09
C LEU A 369 -133.69 -16.91 -86.63
N SER A 370 -133.20 -18.15 -86.57
CA SER A 370 -134.02 -19.33 -86.82
C SER A 370 -135.11 -19.40 -85.74
N THR A 371 -136.36 -19.70 -86.13
CA THR A 371 -137.53 -19.65 -85.22
C THR A 371 -137.94 -21.01 -84.68
N LEU A 372 -137.33 -22.11 -85.13
CA LEU A 372 -137.66 -23.44 -84.65
C LEU A 372 -137.15 -23.65 -83.21
N PRO A 373 -137.84 -24.47 -82.40
CA PRO A 373 -137.33 -24.89 -81.11
C PRO A 373 -135.89 -25.43 -81.19
N ASN A 374 -135.03 -25.02 -80.26
CA ASN A 374 -133.63 -25.45 -80.15
C ASN A 374 -132.71 -25.17 -81.35
N SER A 375 -133.13 -24.38 -82.35
CA SER A 375 -132.22 -24.00 -83.44
C SER A 375 -131.07 -23.14 -82.93
N VAL A 376 -129.87 -23.36 -83.48
CA VAL A 376 -128.66 -22.59 -83.13
C VAL A 376 -128.29 -21.68 -84.28
N ASP A 377 -128.11 -20.40 -83.97
CA ASP A 377 -127.62 -19.38 -84.88
C ASP A 377 -126.29 -18.84 -84.37
N MET A 378 -125.33 -18.64 -85.28
CA MET A 378 -124.05 -18.04 -84.95
C MET A 378 -123.93 -16.68 -85.60
N ILE A 379 -123.72 -15.63 -84.81
CA ILE A 379 -123.50 -14.26 -85.28
C ILE A 379 -122.06 -13.87 -84.95
N GLY A 380 -121.25 -13.65 -85.97
CA GLY A 380 -119.93 -13.04 -85.80
C GLY A 380 -120.06 -11.53 -85.72
N LEU A 381 -119.45 -10.91 -84.72
CA LEU A 381 -119.27 -9.46 -84.61
C LEU A 381 -117.79 -9.16 -84.74
N LEU A 382 -117.42 -8.29 -85.69
CA LEU A 382 -116.04 -7.84 -85.90
C LEU A 382 -115.95 -6.33 -85.70
N TYR A 383 -115.05 -5.88 -84.83
CA TYR A 383 -114.74 -4.46 -84.71
C TYR A 383 -113.58 -4.08 -85.64
N ASP A 384 -113.81 -3.16 -86.57
CA ASP A 384 -112.78 -2.71 -87.53
C ASP A 384 -111.90 -1.56 -87.02
N GLY A 385 -112.15 -1.10 -85.78
CA GLY A 385 -111.51 0.08 -85.20
C GLY A 385 -112.41 1.31 -85.13
N ILE A 386 -113.57 1.27 -85.79
CA ILE A 386 -114.54 2.37 -85.80
C ILE A 386 -115.95 1.84 -85.50
N ARG A 387 -116.35 0.71 -86.10
CA ARG A 387 -117.71 0.16 -86.03
C ARG A 387 -117.68 -1.36 -85.84
N TRP A 388 -118.81 -1.90 -85.38
CA TRP A 388 -119.02 -3.34 -85.30
C TRP A 388 -119.79 -3.82 -86.54
N TRP A 389 -119.23 -4.81 -87.21
CA TRP A 389 -119.85 -5.49 -88.35
C TRP A 389 -120.45 -6.81 -87.88
N SER A 390 -121.74 -7.02 -88.13
CA SER A 390 -122.29 -8.37 -88.01
C SER A 390 -122.05 -9.13 -89.31
N MET A 391 -121.41 -10.28 -89.19
CA MET A 391 -121.27 -11.23 -90.29
C MET A 391 -122.55 -12.06 -90.42
N VAL A 392 -122.89 -12.43 -91.65
CA VAL A 392 -124.11 -13.18 -91.98
C VAL A 392 -124.23 -14.41 -91.08
N PRO A 393 -125.38 -14.61 -90.40
CA PRO A 393 -125.52 -15.70 -89.48
C PRO A 393 -125.42 -17.05 -90.20
N ALA A 394 -124.62 -17.96 -89.66
CA ALA A 394 -124.74 -19.37 -90.03
C ALA A 394 -126.01 -19.91 -89.35
N GLN A 395 -127.05 -20.15 -90.15
CA GLN A 395 -128.32 -20.74 -89.70
C GLN A 395 -128.32 -22.24 -90.04
N ARG A 396 -128.66 -23.10 -89.09
CA ARG A 396 -128.86 -24.53 -89.34
C ARG A 396 -130.32 -24.79 -89.70
N GLY A 397 -130.58 -25.16 -90.96
CA GLY A 397 -131.91 -25.58 -91.43
C GLY A 397 -132.30 -26.97 -90.93
N ALA A 398 -133.43 -27.01 -90.21
CA ALA A 398 -134.13 -28.14 -89.56
C ALA A 398 -133.39 -28.82 -88.39
#